data_AF-A0A6L6QA71-F1
#
_entry.id   AF-A0A6L6QA71-F1
#
_cell.length_a   1.000
_cell.length_b   1.000
_cell.length_c   1.000
_cell.angle_alpha   90.00
_cell.angle_beta   90.00
_cell.angle_gamma   90.00
#
_symmetry.space_group_name_H-M   'P 1'
#
loop_
_entity.id
_entity.type
_entity.pdbx_description
1 polymer ?
#
loop_
_entity_poly.entity_id
_entity_poly.type
_entity_poly.pdbx_seq_one_letter_code
_entity_poly.pdbx_strand_id
1 'polypeptide(L)' 'MEQPSQSTPEKGRHFIEESDIGSGEKTPGEQDTDEQIRQIPPLPEPGVKPSSAAASAPVPRQADRSALA' A
#
# COMPACT_ATOMS: atom_id res chain seq x y z
N MET A 1 42.47 10.82 -41.75
CA MET A 1 41.70 10.10 -40.72
C MET A 1 40.75 11.11 -40.12
N GLU A 2 39.51 11.15 -40.63
CA GLU A 2 38.47 12.04 -40.12
C GLU A 2 37.96 11.49 -38.78
N GLN A 3 37.89 12.34 -37.76
CA GLN A 3 37.36 11.97 -36.45
C GLN A 3 35.83 11.86 -36.51
N PRO A 4 35.20 10.87 -35.85
CA PRO A 4 33.76 10.77 -35.81
C PRO A 4 33.20 11.91 -34.94
N SER A 5 32.28 12.66 -35.52
CA SER A 5 31.49 13.71 -34.88
C SER A 5 30.90 13.19 -33.57
N GLN A 6 31.22 13.85 -32.46
CA GLN A 6 30.67 13.51 -31.15
C GLN A 6 29.15 13.69 -31.18
N SER A 7 28.43 12.57 -31.35
CA SER A 7 26.98 12.50 -31.17
C SER A 7 26.67 12.81 -29.71
N THR A 8 26.00 13.95 -29.49
CA THR A 8 25.48 14.36 -28.19
C THR A 8 24.58 13.27 -27.62
N PRO A 9 24.76 12.82 -26.36
CA PRO A 9 23.84 11.87 -25.76
C PRO A 9 22.49 12.56 -25.58
N GLU A 10 21.48 12.09 -26.33
CA GLU A 10 20.11 12.54 -26.16
C GLU A 10 19.71 12.36 -24.69
N LYS A 11 19.40 13.49 -24.04
CA LYS A 11 18.95 13.51 -22.66
C LYS A 11 17.69 12.68 -22.55
N GLY A 12 17.74 11.73 -21.61
CA GLY A 12 16.71 10.76 -21.28
C GLY A 12 15.29 11.28 -21.43
N ARG A 13 14.54 10.61 -22.28
CA ARG A 13 13.10 10.46 -22.08
C ARG A 13 12.88 8.99 -21.79
N HIS A 14 12.97 8.62 -20.52
CA HIS A 14 12.34 7.41 -20.05
C HIS A 14 10.84 7.62 -20.28
N PHE A 15 10.35 7.31 -21.48
CA PHE A 15 8.93 7.01 -21.68
C PHE A 15 8.71 5.68 -20.98
N ILE A 16 8.54 5.74 -19.66
CA ILE A 16 7.85 4.67 -18.96
C ILE A 16 6.41 4.89 -19.38
N GLU A 17 6.03 4.20 -20.45
CA GLU A 17 4.63 3.99 -20.78
C GLU A 17 4.07 3.22 -19.58
N GLU A 18 3.52 3.95 -18.62
CA GLU A 18 2.71 3.36 -17.58
C GLU A 18 1.54 2.73 -18.32
N SER A 19 1.65 1.42 -18.62
CA SER A 19 0.50 0.62 -19.00
C SER A 19 -0.62 0.99 -18.04
N ASP A 20 -1.82 1.25 -18.52
CA ASP A 20 -2.96 1.63 -17.68
C ASP A 20 -3.36 0.41 -16.82
N ILE A 21 -2.59 0.15 -15.75
CA ILE A 21 -2.69 -1.02 -14.87
C ILE A 21 -3.82 -0.78 -13.87
N GLY A 22 -5.03 -0.59 -14.39
CA GLY A 22 -6.21 -0.45 -13.56
C GLY A 22 -7.44 -0.34 -14.44
N SER A 23 -8.23 -1.40 -14.50
CA SER A 23 -9.49 -1.52 -15.26
C SER A 23 -10.55 -0.44 -14.92
N GLY A 24 -10.23 0.58 -14.11
CA GLY A 24 -11.19 1.49 -13.47
C GLY A 24 -12.11 0.80 -12.44
N GLU A 25 -12.20 -0.53 -12.49
CA GLU A 25 -13.02 -1.35 -11.61
C GLU A 25 -12.25 -1.79 -10.36
N LYS A 26 -12.94 -1.73 -9.22
CA LYS A 26 -12.39 -2.19 -7.95
C LYS A 26 -12.00 -3.66 -8.05
N THR A 27 -10.81 -4.01 -7.56
CA THR A 27 -10.40 -5.42 -7.49
C THR A 27 -11.29 -6.20 -6.51
N PRO A 28 -11.43 -7.53 -6.64
CA PRO A 28 -12.21 -8.33 -5.69
C PRO A 28 -11.77 -8.14 -4.23
N GLY A 29 -10.47 -7.98 -3.98
CA GLY A 29 -9.95 -7.70 -2.64
C GLY A 29 -10.32 -6.30 -2.12
N GLU A 30 -10.39 -5.31 -3.01
CA GLU A 30 -10.83 -3.97 -2.66
C GLU A 30 -12.34 -3.92 -2.35
N GLN A 31 -13.15 -4.67 -3.09
CA GLN A 31 -14.58 -4.83 -2.80
C GLN A 31 -14.82 -5.49 -1.45
N ASP A 32 -14.18 -6.64 -1.19
CA ASP A 32 -14.28 -7.35 0.09
C ASP A 32 -13.85 -6.47 1.27
N THR A 33 -12.76 -5.71 1.09
CA THR A 33 -12.29 -4.76 2.11
C THR A 33 -13.32 -3.65 2.37
N ASP A 34 -13.92 -3.09 1.33
CA ASP A 34 -14.96 -2.05 1.44
C ASP A 34 -16.20 -2.59 2.17
N GLU A 35 -16.61 -3.83 1.89
CA GLU A 35 -17.72 -4.50 2.58
C GLU A 35 -17.42 -4.71 4.07
N GLN A 36 -16.20 -5.12 4.42
CA GLN A 36 -15.77 -5.27 5.82
C GLN A 36 -15.79 -3.93 6.57
N ILE A 37 -15.28 -2.86 5.95
CA ILE A 37 -15.22 -1.53 6.58
C ILE A 37 -16.62 -1.00 6.90
N ARG A 38 -17.61 -1.26 6.05
CA ARG A 38 -19.01 -0.85 6.28
C ARG A 38 -19.65 -1.50 7.50
N GLN A 39 -19.14 -2.64 7.96
CA GLN A 39 -19.63 -3.32 9.17
C GLN A 39 -19.00 -2.77 10.46
N ILE A 40 -17.96 -1.94 10.36
CA ILE A 40 -17.30 -1.37 11.52
C ILE A 40 -18.25 -0.35 12.18
N PRO A 41 -18.55 -0.48 13.49
CA PRO A 41 -19.38 0.49 14.19
C PRO A 41 -18.72 1.88 14.21
N PRO A 42 -19.51 2.96 14.26
CA PRO A 42 -18.98 4.31 14.32
C PRO A 42 -18.07 4.51 15.53
N LEU A 43 -17.07 5.38 15.37
CA LEU A 43 -16.18 5.74 16.47
C LEU A 43 -16.97 6.44 17.59
N PRO A 44 -16.60 6.21 18.86
CA PRO A 44 -17.21 6.91 19.98
C PRO A 44 -16.93 8.41 19.90
N GLU A 45 -17.84 9.22 20.45
CA GLU A 45 -17.69 10.66 20.57
C GLU A 45 -16.35 11.04 21.23
N PRO A 46 -15.65 12.07 20.74
CA PRO A 46 -14.39 12.52 21.33
C PRO A 46 -14.62 12.93 22.80
N GLY A 47 -14.01 12.19 23.73
CA GLY A 47 -14.15 12.40 25.18
C GLY A 47 -14.95 11.30 25.90
N VAL A 48 -15.65 10.43 25.16
CA VAL A 48 -16.29 9.23 25.71
C VAL A 48 -15.28 8.08 25.63
N LYS A 49 -14.71 7.68 26.77
CA LYS A 49 -13.83 6.50 26.83
C LYS A 49 -14.68 5.27 26.51
N PRO A 50 -14.35 4.47 25.48
CA PRO A 50 -15.06 3.23 25.24
C PRO A 50 -14.90 2.34 26.47
N SER A 51 -16.02 1.88 27.03
CA SER A 51 -15.99 0.88 28.10
C SER A 51 -15.25 -0.34 27.56
N SER A 52 -14.18 -0.71 28.26
CA SER A 52 -13.11 -1.61 27.82
C SER A 52 -13.58 -3.03 27.52
N ALA A 53 -14.27 -3.23 26.40
CA ALA A 53 -14.61 -4.54 25.85
C ALA A 53 -14.41 -4.63 24.32
N ALA A 54 -14.23 -3.51 23.63
CA ALA A 54 -14.10 -3.45 22.16
C ALA A 54 -12.73 -2.92 21.67
N ALA A 55 -11.78 -2.66 22.57
CA ALA A 55 -10.41 -2.35 22.18
C ALA A 55 -9.75 -3.65 21.72
N SER A 56 -9.68 -3.83 20.41
CA SER A 56 -8.96 -4.91 19.72
C SER A 56 -7.70 -5.28 20.50
N ALA A 57 -7.68 -6.51 21.00
CA ALA A 57 -6.51 -7.07 21.66
C ALA A 57 -5.30 -6.88 20.74
N PRO A 58 -4.15 -6.39 21.24
CA PRO A 58 -2.94 -6.33 20.44
C PRO A 58 -2.59 -7.77 20.05
N VAL A 59 -2.66 -8.07 18.75
CA VAL A 59 -2.16 -9.33 18.21
C VAL A 59 -0.68 -9.38 18.56
N PRO A 60 -0.20 -10.32 19.39
CA PRO A 60 1.21 -10.39 19.69
C PRO A 60 1.92 -10.72 18.37
N ARG A 61 2.69 -9.77 17.84
CA ARG A 61 3.61 -10.02 16.72
C ARG A 61 4.67 -10.96 17.26
N GLN A 62 4.42 -12.26 17.11
CA GLN A 62 5.33 -13.30 17.53
C GLN A 62 6.64 -13.07 16.78
N ALA A 63 7.61 -12.51 17.49
CA ALA A 63 8.95 -12.37 16.99
C ALA A 63 9.46 -13.80 16.80
N ASP A 64 9.52 -14.23 15.54
CA ASP A 64 10.29 -15.40 15.13
C ASP A 64 11.75 -15.08 15.43
N ARG A 65 12.13 -15.31 16.69
CA ARG A 65 13.47 -15.08 17.23
C ARG A 65 14.18 -16.41 17.41
N SER A 66 13.95 -17.34 16.49
CA SER A 66 14.74 -18.56 16.36
C SER A 66 15.79 -18.36 15.27
N ALA A 67 16.62 -17.33 15.46
CA ALA A 67 17.94 -17.27 14.87
C ALA A 67 18.94 -17.75 15.93
N LEU A 68 19.75 -18.74 15.53
CA LEU A 68 21.04 -19.12 16.09
C LEU A 68 21.03 -20.02 17.35
N ALA A 69 21.12 -21.33 17.12
CA ALA A 69 21.86 -22.27 17.95
C ALA A 69 22.54 -23.30 17.03
#